data_AF-A0A0K8Q4A7-F1
#
_entry.id   AF-A0A0K8Q4A7-F1
#
_cell.length_a   1.000
_cell.length_b   1.000
_cell.length_c   1.000
_cell.angle_alpha   90.00
_cell.angle_beta   90.00
_cell.angle_gamma   90.00
#
_symmetry.space_group_name_H-M   'P 1'
#
loop_
_entity.id
_entity.type
_entity.pdbx_description
1 polymer ?
#
loop_
_entity_poly.entity_id
_entity_poly.type
_entity_poly.pdbx_seq_one_letter_code
_entity_poly.pdbx_strand_id
1 'polypeptide(L)'
;MKANPGITAKYTVLGATTDESRTQAVQRLQAKSSECDLYLTDVTWTPEFASQGWLQDMTKVTDAVKDTLIPSTVATTQYKGKSWATPFYTNAGLIYYAKDKVAKPETWQQLYTEAAKSPGNGVVYQPSSTRASR
;
A
#
# COMPACT_ATOMS: atom_id res chain seq x y z
N MET A 1 8.57 4.74 22.24
CA MET A 1 8.86 6.20 22.20
C MET A 1 10.23 6.54 22.80
N LYS A 2 11.29 5.71 22.59
CA LYS A 2 12.62 5.97 23.20
C LYS A 2 13.32 7.21 22.65
N ALA A 3 13.05 7.59 21.40
CA ALA A 3 13.68 8.75 20.76
C ALA A 3 12.98 10.08 21.06
N ASN A 4 11.69 10.07 21.41
CA ASN A 4 10.89 11.26 21.67
C ASN A 4 9.89 10.99 22.81
N PRO A 5 10.32 11.08 24.08
CA PRO A 5 9.51 10.69 25.24
C PRO A 5 8.31 11.60 25.50
N GLY A 6 8.29 12.84 24.96
CA GLY A 6 7.19 13.78 25.10
C GLY A 6 6.06 13.63 24.07
N ILE A 7 6.20 12.73 23.10
CA ILE A 7 5.20 12.52 22.03
C ILE A 7 4.49 11.21 22.28
N THR A 8 3.16 11.25 22.38
CA THR A 8 2.32 10.04 22.44
C THR A 8 1.77 9.75 21.05
N ALA A 9 1.74 8.48 20.67
CA ALA A 9 1.18 8.00 19.41
C ALA A 9 0.17 6.90 19.73
N LYS A 10 -1.02 7.00 19.13
CA LYS A 10 -2.08 5.99 19.21
C LYS A 10 -2.32 5.44 17.81
N TYR A 11 -2.26 4.12 17.68
CA TYR A 11 -2.64 3.46 16.44
C TYR A 11 -4.15 3.15 16.47
N THR A 12 -4.85 3.56 15.41
CA THR A 12 -6.27 3.31 15.22
C THR A 12 -6.47 2.57 13.91
N VAL A 13 -7.08 1.39 13.96
CA VAL A 13 -7.44 0.64 12.75
C VAL A 13 -8.69 1.27 12.16
N LEU A 14 -8.60 1.72 10.90
CA LEU A 14 -9.73 2.34 10.19
C LEU A 14 -10.58 1.31 9.42
N GLY A 15 -10.00 0.20 8.99
CA GLY A 15 -10.71 -0.88 8.29
C GLY A 15 -9.89 -2.16 8.23
N ALA A 16 -10.54 -3.29 7.92
CA ALA A 16 -9.87 -4.57 7.73
C ALA A 16 -9.19 -4.68 6.36
N THR A 17 -9.67 -3.91 5.38
CA THR A 17 -9.10 -3.83 4.03
C THR A 17 -8.58 -2.43 3.71
N THR A 18 -7.77 -2.32 2.66
CA THR A 18 -7.32 -1.03 2.12
C THR A 18 -8.49 -0.15 1.69
N ASP A 19 -9.53 -0.74 1.08
CA ASP A 19 -10.70 0.01 0.59
C ASP A 19 -11.59 0.52 1.72
N GLU A 20 -11.75 -0.28 2.78
CA GLU A 20 -12.44 0.15 4.01
C GLU A 20 -11.67 1.27 4.69
N SER A 21 -10.35 1.12 4.83
CA SER A 21 -9.48 2.15 5.40
C SER A 21 -9.56 3.46 4.61
N ARG A 22 -9.56 3.39 3.27
CA ARG A 22 -9.78 4.56 2.40
C ARG A 22 -11.15 5.18 2.63
N THR A 23 -12.22 4.39 2.66
CA THR A 23 -13.59 4.89 2.87
C THR A 23 -13.69 5.67 4.19
N GLN A 24 -13.10 5.11 5.25
CA GLN A 24 -13.09 5.70 6.58
C GLN A 24 -12.19 6.94 6.69
N ALA A 25 -11.08 6.99 5.94
CA ALA A 25 -10.25 8.19 5.79
C ALA A 25 -11.00 9.30 5.06
N VAL A 26 -11.64 9.00 3.92
CA VAL A 26 -12.42 9.97 3.13
C VAL A 26 -13.53 10.59 3.98
N GLN A 27 -14.32 9.78 4.69
CA GLN A 27 -15.39 10.28 5.57
C GLN A 27 -14.87 11.25 6.63
N ARG A 28 -13.75 10.93 7.28
CA ARG A 28 -13.12 11.78 8.31
C ARG A 28 -12.56 13.07 7.74
N LEU A 29 -11.87 12.99 6.62
CA LEU A 29 -11.27 14.15 5.95
C LEU A 29 -12.36 15.11 5.42
N GLN A 30 -13.44 14.58 4.86
CA GLN A 30 -14.62 15.37 4.45
C GLN A 30 -15.30 16.04 5.66
N ALA A 31 -15.40 15.33 6.78
CA ALA A 31 -15.93 15.87 8.03
C ALA A 31 -14.96 16.81 8.76
N LYS A 32 -13.74 17.02 8.23
CA LYS A 32 -12.66 17.79 8.88
C LYS A 32 -12.35 17.29 10.30
N SER A 33 -12.44 15.98 10.50
CA SER A 33 -12.17 15.34 11.79
C SER A 33 -10.70 15.52 12.20
N SER A 34 -10.49 15.79 13.50
CA SER A 34 -9.17 15.89 14.13
C SER A 34 -8.76 14.60 14.86
N GLU A 35 -9.46 13.48 14.62
CA GLU A 35 -9.17 12.20 15.30
C GLU A 35 -7.84 11.56 14.89
N CYS A 36 -7.35 11.86 13.68
CA CYS A 36 -6.13 11.28 13.12
C CYS A 36 -5.27 12.36 12.48
N ASP A 37 -4.02 12.47 12.94
CA ASP A 37 -3.01 13.35 12.33
C ASP A 37 -2.31 12.70 11.12
N LEU A 38 -2.16 11.37 11.16
CA LEU A 38 -1.47 10.58 10.14
C LEU A 38 -2.37 9.45 9.64
N TYR A 39 -2.41 9.29 8.32
CA TYR A 39 -3.10 8.20 7.65
C TYR A 39 -2.08 7.32 6.93
N LEU A 40 -2.12 6.03 7.20
CA LEU A 40 -1.48 5.04 6.35
C LEU A 40 -2.40 4.81 5.14
N THR A 41 -1.93 5.19 3.95
CA THR A 41 -2.71 5.08 2.70
C THR A 41 -1.94 4.28 1.65
N ASP A 42 -2.69 3.61 0.79
CA ASP A 42 -2.15 3.02 -0.43
C ASP A 42 -1.64 4.12 -1.37
N VAL A 43 -0.58 3.79 -2.11
CA VAL A 43 0.05 4.65 -3.10
C VAL A 43 -0.91 5.11 -4.20
N THR A 44 -1.94 4.30 -4.48
CA THR A 44 -2.96 4.54 -5.50
C THR A 44 -3.77 5.82 -5.24
N TRP A 45 -3.93 6.21 -3.97
CA TRP A 45 -4.82 7.31 -3.56
C TRP A 45 -4.11 8.65 -3.33
N THR A 46 -2.77 8.70 -3.45
CA THR A 46 -2.01 9.94 -3.26
C THR A 46 -2.51 11.09 -4.15
N PRO A 47 -2.73 10.91 -5.47
CA PRO A 47 -3.22 11.99 -6.34
C PRO A 47 -4.61 12.48 -5.95
N GLU A 48 -5.51 11.55 -5.60
CA GLU A 48 -6.86 11.88 -5.17
C GLU A 48 -6.83 12.77 -3.94
N PHE A 49 -6.16 12.33 -2.87
CA PHE A 49 -6.17 13.04 -1.59
C PHE A 49 -5.44 14.39 -1.70
N ALA A 50 -4.34 14.45 -2.47
CA ALA A 50 -3.65 15.69 -2.77
C ALA A 50 -4.54 16.67 -3.55
N SER A 51 -5.29 16.19 -4.55
CA SER A 51 -6.19 17.04 -5.34
C SER A 51 -7.34 17.65 -4.54
N GLN A 52 -7.76 16.98 -3.46
CA GLN A 52 -8.80 17.47 -2.54
C GLN A 52 -8.25 18.43 -1.47
N GLY A 53 -6.93 18.62 -1.43
CA GLY A 53 -6.28 19.44 -0.40
C GLY A 53 -6.28 18.81 0.99
N TRP A 54 -6.43 17.48 1.08
CA TRP A 54 -6.42 16.76 2.36
C TRP A 54 -5.03 16.42 2.87
N LEU A 55 -4.01 16.46 2.00
CA LEU A 55 -2.63 16.14 2.35
C LEU A 55 -1.81 17.42 2.52
N GLN A 56 -0.87 17.37 3.45
CA GLN A 56 0.16 18.38 3.58
C GLN A 56 1.29 18.12 2.56
N ASP A 57 1.94 19.19 2.11
CA ASP A 57 3.17 19.06 1.33
C ASP A 57 4.28 18.41 2.17
N MET A 58 4.68 17.21 1.77
CA MET A 58 5.70 16.39 2.43
C MET A 58 7.04 16.45 1.71
N THR A 59 7.21 17.31 0.70
CA THR A 59 8.42 17.36 -0.14
C THR A 59 9.70 17.46 0.69
N LYS A 60 9.76 18.37 1.67
CA LYS A 60 10.92 18.53 2.55
C LYS A 60 11.23 17.26 3.36
N VAL A 61 10.20 16.58 3.86
CA VAL A 61 10.36 15.38 4.69
C VAL A 61 10.84 14.22 3.82
N THR A 62 10.20 14.01 2.67
CA THR A 62 10.56 12.94 1.74
C THR A 62 11.95 13.16 1.13
N ASP A 63 12.30 14.39 0.76
CA ASP A 63 13.64 14.72 0.23
C ASP A 63 14.76 14.47 1.25
N ALA A 64 14.49 14.64 2.55
CA ALA A 64 15.49 14.39 3.60
C ALA A 64 15.85 12.90 3.76
N VAL A 65 15.00 11.99 3.26
CA VAL A 65 15.18 10.53 3.43
C VAL A 65 15.23 9.76 2.12
N LYS A 66 14.91 10.37 0.97
CA LYS A 66 14.72 9.66 -0.31
C LYS A 66 15.93 8.84 -0.77
N ASP A 67 17.15 9.24 -0.41
CA ASP A 67 18.36 8.51 -0.78
C ASP A 67 18.52 7.18 -0.01
N THR A 68 17.75 7.00 1.06
CA THR A 68 17.65 5.74 1.82
C THR A 68 16.48 4.87 1.38
N LEU A 69 15.67 5.34 0.43
CA LEU A 69 14.44 4.69 -0.03
C LEU A 69 14.60 4.14 -1.44
N ILE A 70 13.72 3.19 -1.81
CA ILE A 70 13.66 2.68 -3.17
C ILE A 70 13.09 3.79 -4.08
N PRO A 71 13.77 4.20 -5.17
CA PRO A 71 13.35 5.36 -5.98
C PRO A 71 11.91 5.26 -6.52
N SER A 72 11.47 4.06 -6.91
CA SER A 72 10.10 3.86 -7.40
C SER A 72 9.06 4.14 -6.33
N THR A 73 9.34 3.87 -5.05
CA THR A 73 8.42 4.16 -3.95
C THR A 73 8.29 5.67 -3.72
N VAL A 74 9.38 6.43 -3.86
CA VAL A 74 9.37 7.89 -3.76
C VAL A 74 8.51 8.49 -4.87
N ALA A 75 8.64 7.99 -6.10
CA ALA A 75 7.83 8.43 -7.23
C ALA A 75 6.32 8.28 -6.99
N THR A 76 5.89 7.24 -6.25
CA THR A 76 4.47 7.04 -5.94
C THR A 76 3.86 8.09 -5.01
N THR A 77 4.69 8.86 -4.32
CA THR A 77 4.23 9.95 -3.44
C THR A 77 4.01 11.27 -4.20
N GLN A 78 4.40 11.32 -5.47
CA GLN A 78 4.46 12.55 -6.24
C GLN A 78 3.14 12.85 -6.96
N TYR A 79 2.67 14.08 -6.81
CA TYR A 79 1.55 14.62 -7.60
C TYR A 79 1.77 16.10 -7.85
N LYS A 80 1.67 16.51 -9.13
CA LYS A 80 1.90 17.90 -9.58
C LYS A 80 3.22 18.51 -9.06
N GLY A 81 4.31 17.73 -9.14
CA GLY A 81 5.66 18.20 -8.83
C GLY A 81 6.01 18.30 -7.33
N LYS A 82 5.15 17.80 -6.44
CA LYS A 82 5.37 17.76 -4.99
C LYS A 82 5.20 16.35 -4.46
N SER A 83 5.84 16.03 -3.34
CA SER A 83 5.59 14.78 -2.61
C SER A 83 4.52 15.04 -1.55
N TRP A 84 3.48 14.20 -1.51
CA TRP A 84 2.33 14.35 -0.59
C TRP A 84 2.27 13.25 0.48
N ALA A 85 3.25 12.35 0.46
CA ALA A 85 3.44 11.30 1.45
C ALA A 85 4.94 10.99 1.57
N THR A 86 5.30 10.20 2.59
CA THR A 86 6.64 9.62 2.74
C THR A 86 6.50 8.10 2.78
N PRO A 87 7.25 7.33 1.96
CA PRO A 87 7.13 5.87 1.93
C PRO A 87 7.44 5.24 3.29
N PHE A 88 6.64 4.24 3.69
CA PHE A 88 6.83 3.50 4.94
C PHE A 88 7.18 2.03 4.70
N TYR A 89 6.47 1.36 3.79
CA TYR A 89 6.81 0.02 3.30
C TYR A 89 6.40 -0.11 1.83
N THR A 90 6.86 -1.19 1.20
CA THR A 90 6.49 -1.56 -0.18
C THR A 90 6.08 -3.03 -0.24
N ASN A 91 5.21 -3.36 -1.18
CA ASN A 91 4.77 -4.73 -1.45
C ASN A 91 5.33 -5.19 -2.79
N ALA A 92 5.66 -6.48 -2.89
CA ALA A 92 6.05 -7.13 -4.12
C ALA A 92 5.18 -8.36 -4.35
N GLY A 93 4.79 -8.59 -5.61
CA GLY A 93 4.14 -9.82 -6.01
C GLY A 93 5.14 -10.97 -5.96
N LEU A 94 4.76 -12.07 -5.31
CA LEU A 94 5.58 -13.27 -5.18
C LEU A 94 4.78 -14.50 -5.61
N ILE A 95 5.48 -15.48 -6.18
CA ILE A 95 4.92 -16.79 -6.47
C ILE A 95 5.37 -17.74 -5.36
N TYR A 96 4.41 -18.24 -4.59
CA TYR A 96 4.64 -19.28 -3.59
C TYR A 96 4.29 -20.64 -4.17
N TYR A 97 5.19 -21.60 -4.04
CA TYR A 97 5.00 -22.97 -4.54
C TYR A 97 5.59 -23.99 -3.57
N ALA A 98 4.96 -25.17 -3.49
CA ALA A 98 5.40 -26.29 -2.67
C ALA A 98 6.46 -27.08 -3.44
N LYS A 99 7.74 -26.95 -3.04
CA LYS A 99 8.90 -27.52 -3.74
C LYS A 99 8.88 -29.05 -3.83
N ASP A 100 8.19 -29.71 -2.91
CA ASP A 100 7.97 -31.16 -2.86
C ASP A 100 6.87 -31.64 -3.84
N LYS A 101 6.04 -30.71 -4.33
CA LYS A 101 4.90 -31.02 -5.22
C LYS A 101 5.12 -30.57 -6.66
N VAL A 102 5.75 -29.41 -6.86
CA VAL A 102 5.92 -28.80 -8.18
C VAL A 102 7.30 -28.16 -8.33
N ALA A 103 7.83 -28.19 -9.55
CA ALA A 103 9.06 -27.49 -9.90
C ALA A 103 8.83 -25.96 -9.90
N LYS A 104 9.90 -25.20 -9.65
CA LYS A 104 9.85 -23.73 -9.75
C LYS A 104 9.46 -23.32 -11.17
N PRO A 105 8.39 -22.55 -11.38
CA PRO A 105 8.10 -21.98 -12.69
C PRO A 105 9.02 -20.79 -12.96
N GLU A 106 9.61 -20.75 -14.16
CA GLU A 106 10.39 -19.61 -14.66
C GLU A 106 9.54 -18.69 -15.55
N THR A 107 8.38 -19.18 -16.02
CA THR A 107 7.43 -18.41 -16.83
C THR A 107 5.99 -18.59 -16.37
N TRP A 108 5.14 -17.62 -16.71
CA TRP A 108 3.69 -17.72 -16.47
C TRP A 108 3.08 -18.93 -17.17
N GLN A 109 3.50 -19.23 -18.40
CA GLN A 109 3.03 -20.40 -19.14
C GLN A 109 3.37 -21.69 -18.40
N GLN A 110 4.59 -21.82 -17.86
CA GLN A 110 4.97 -22.99 -17.07
C GLN A 110 4.12 -23.11 -15.80
N LEU A 111 3.86 -22.00 -15.10
CA LEU A 111 2.99 -21.96 -13.93
C LEU A 111 1.57 -22.44 -14.27
N TYR A 112 0.98 -21.94 -15.36
CA TYR A 112 -0.36 -22.36 -15.78
C TYR A 112 -0.41 -23.82 -16.22
N THR A 113 0.59 -24.29 -16.97
CA THR A 113 0.67 -25.70 -17.39
C THR A 113 0.81 -26.63 -16.19
N GLU A 114 1.60 -26.27 -15.18
CA GLU A 114 1.77 -27.08 -13.98
C GLU A 114 0.49 -27.13 -13.14
N ALA A 115 -0.20 -25.99 -12.99
CA ALA A 115 -1.47 -25.92 -12.30
C ALA A 115 -2.55 -26.79 -12.98
N ALA A 116 -2.60 -26.80 -14.31
CA ALA A 116 -3.59 -27.58 -15.05
C ALA A 116 -3.48 -29.11 -14.87
N LYS A 117 -2.39 -29.64 -14.31
CA LYS A 117 -2.15 -31.09 -14.19
C LYS A 117 -2.99 -31.80 -13.12
N SER A 118 -3.54 -31.10 -12.11
CA SER A 118 -4.30 -31.75 -11.03
C SER A 118 -5.29 -30.80 -10.34
N PRO A 119 -6.47 -31.28 -9.88
CA PRO A 119 -7.39 -30.49 -9.07
C PRO A 119 -6.79 -29.93 -7.77
N GLY A 120 -5.69 -30.51 -7.28
CA GLY A 120 -4.93 -30.00 -6.12
C GLY A 120 -3.87 -28.94 -6.46
N ASN A 121 -3.54 -28.77 -7.75
CA ASN A 121 -2.58 -27.79 -8.24
C ASN A 121 -3.33 -26.53 -8.70
N GLY A 122 -3.72 -25.66 -7.76
CA GLY A 122 -4.39 -24.40 -8.11
C GLY A 122 -3.40 -23.24 -8.22
N VAL A 123 -3.60 -22.35 -9.20
CA VAL A 123 -3.07 -20.98 -9.08
C VAL A 123 -4.05 -20.21 -8.22
N VAL A 124 -3.68 -19.98 -6.95
CA VAL A 124 -4.40 -19.02 -6.12
C VAL A 124 -3.76 -17.66 -6.33
N TYR A 125 -4.41 -16.84 -7.14
CA TYR A 125 -4.08 -15.42 -7.24
C TYR A 125 -4.92 -14.68 -6.19
N GLN A 126 -4.27 -14.18 -5.13
CA GLN A 126 -4.86 -13.22 -4.22
C GLN A 126 -4.35 -11.82 -4.61
N PRO A 127 -5.01 -11.11 -5.55
CA PRO A 127 -4.78 -9.69 -5.66
C PRO A 127 -5.31 -9.06 -4.38
N SER A 128 -4.47 -8.34 -3.64
CA SER A 128 -4.96 -7.41 -2.62
C SER A 128 -5.63 -6.22 -3.31
N SER A 129 -6.80 -6.47 -3.88
CA SER A 129 -7.81 -5.45 -4.14
C SER A 129 -9.16 -6.15 -4.10
N THR A 130 -9.88 -5.90 -3.01
CA THR A 130 -11.30 -6.19 -2.89
C THR A 130 -12.04 -5.35 -3.92
N ARG A 131 -12.13 -5.84 -5.16
CA ARG A 131 -13.09 -5.30 -6.11
C ARG A 131 -14.47 -5.61 -5.56
N ALA A 132 -15.08 -4.62 -4.88
CA ALA A 132 -16.52 -4.61 -4.67
C ALA A 132 -17.17 -4.68 -6.04
N SER A 133 -17.88 -5.78 -6.29
CA SER A 133 -18.72 -5.99 -7.46
C SER A 133 -19.69 -4.81 -7.61
N ARG A 134 -19.66 -4.15 -8.76
CA ARG A 134 -20.79 -3.41 -9.30
C ARG A 134 -21.46 -4.25 -10.37
#